data_AF-A0A970Q746-F1
#
_entry.id   AF-A0A970Q746-F1
#
_cell.length_a   1.000
_cell.length_b   1.000
_cell.length_c   1.000
_cell.angle_alpha   90.00
_cell.angle_beta   90.00
_cell.angle_gamma   90.00
#
_symmetry.space_group_name_H-M   'P 1'
#
loop_
_entity.id
_entity.type
_entity.pdbx_description
1 polymer ?
#
loop_
_entity_poly.entity_id
_entity_poly.type
_entity_poly.pdbx_seq_one_letter_code
_entity_poly.pdbx_strand_id
1 'polypeptide(L)'
;YELSGDYAWDFNELAAAASEIIGRPVVYEPVDGPTLIERMTAAGAERPGAEFAAALDANIAAGLLSEVTGELSALIGRPTTPLKEGLKAALG
;
A
#
# COMPACT_ATOMS: atom_id res chain seq x y z
N TYR A 1 -5.65 7.33 20.27
CA TYR A 1 -6.29 7.35 18.95
C TYR A 1 -5.55 6.39 18.04
N GLU A 2 -6.27 5.55 17.31
CA GLU A 2 -5.78 4.69 16.25
C GLU A 2 -6.17 5.30 14.90
N LEU A 3 -5.20 5.87 14.18
CA LEU A 3 -5.44 6.78 13.06
C LEU A 3 -5.26 6.06 11.72
N SER A 4 -6.31 5.40 11.25
CA SER A 4 -6.33 4.73 9.95
C SER A 4 -7.28 5.40 8.95
N GLY A 5 -7.21 4.95 7.68
CA GLY A 5 -8.18 5.33 6.65
C GLY A 5 -9.56 4.73 6.92
N ASP A 6 -10.59 5.26 6.27
CA ASP A 6 -11.97 4.73 6.36
C ASP A 6 -12.16 3.40 5.62
N TYR A 7 -11.17 3.00 4.82
CA TYR A 7 -11.19 1.79 4.01
C TYR A 7 -9.80 1.16 3.96
N ALA A 8 -9.70 -0.09 4.41
CA ALA A 8 -8.53 -0.92 4.20
C ALA A 8 -8.64 -1.59 2.83
N TRP A 9 -7.62 -1.41 2.00
CA TRP A 9 -7.52 -1.97 0.66
C TRP A 9 -6.37 -2.96 0.57
N ASP A 10 -6.45 -3.90 -0.37
CA ASP A 10 -5.37 -4.85 -0.65
C ASP A 10 -4.50 -4.45 -1.86
N PHE A 11 -3.44 -5.24 -2.13
CA PHE A 11 -2.56 -4.98 -3.27
C PHE A 11 -3.21 -5.23 -4.64
N ASN A 12 -4.28 -6.04 -4.72
CA ASN A 12 -5.04 -6.21 -5.96
C ASN A 12 -5.82 -4.93 -6.28
N GLU A 13 -6.44 -4.32 -5.28
CA GLU A 13 -7.13 -3.04 -5.41
C GLU A 13 -6.17 -1.90 -5.75
N LEU A 14 -4.97 -1.90 -5.16
CA LEU A 14 -3.90 -0.97 -5.54
C LEU A 14 -3.52 -1.13 -7.02
N ALA A 15 -3.28 -2.36 -7.48
CA ALA A 15 -2.94 -2.63 -8.88
C ALA A 15 -4.08 -2.26 -9.84
N ALA A 16 -5.34 -2.52 -9.46
CA ALA A 16 -6.51 -2.14 -10.24
C ALA A 16 -6.66 -0.61 -10.32
N ALA A 17 -6.53 0.10 -9.20
CA ALA A 17 -6.60 1.56 -9.16
C ALA A 17 -5.47 2.19 -9.98
N ALA A 18 -4.24 1.68 -9.85
CA ALA A 18 -3.12 2.13 -10.66
C ALA A 18 -3.38 1.91 -12.15
N SER A 19 -3.83 0.72 -12.55
CA SER A 19 -4.15 0.37 -13.94
C SER A 19 -5.15 1.35 -14.57
N GLU A 20 -6.20 1.67 -13.83
CA GLU A 20 -7.23 2.60 -14.28
C GLU A 20 -6.68 4.01 -14.45
N ILE A 21 -5.88 4.49 -13.49
CA ILE A 21 -5.34 5.85 -13.51
C ILE A 21 -4.37 6.05 -14.67
N ILE A 22 -3.48 5.08 -14.92
CA ILE A 22 -2.41 5.23 -15.93
C ILE A 22 -2.79 4.67 -17.31
N GLY A 23 -3.97 4.06 -17.45
CA GLY A 23 -4.48 3.54 -18.73
C GLY A 23 -3.71 2.34 -19.30
N ARG A 24 -2.94 1.61 -18.49
CA ARG A 24 -2.25 0.37 -18.89
C ARG A 24 -2.35 -0.69 -17.81
N PRO A 25 -2.32 -1.99 -18.17
CA PRO A 25 -2.43 -3.07 -17.18
C PRO A 25 -1.28 -3.05 -16.16
N VAL A 26 -1.65 -3.14 -14.88
CA VAL A 26 -0.78 -3.36 -13.72
C VAL A 26 -1.36 -4.55 -12.94
N VAL A 27 -0.50 -5.50 -12.57
CA VAL A 27 -0.91 -6.73 -11.87
C VAL A 27 -0.13 -6.82 -10.57
N TYR A 28 -0.82 -7.25 -9.51
CA TYR A 28 -0.16 -7.66 -8.27
C TYR A 28 0.39 -9.08 -8.42
N GLU A 29 1.69 -9.24 -8.24
CA GLU A 29 2.37 -10.53 -8.23
C GLU A 29 2.93 -10.79 -6.82
N PRO A 30 2.24 -11.58 -5.98
CA PRO A 30 2.74 -11.91 -4.65
C PRO A 30 3.97 -12.82 -4.76
N VAL A 31 5.01 -12.51 -3.99
CA VAL A 31 6.23 -13.30 -3.88
C VAL A 31 6.62 -13.47 -2.41
N ASP A 32 7.50 -14.42 -2.10
CA ASP A 32 8.04 -14.52 -0.75
C ASP A 32 9.01 -13.37 -0.42
N GLY A 33 9.28 -13.17 0.87
CA GLY A 33 10.16 -12.12 1.37
C GLY A 33 11.56 -12.13 0.73
N PRO A 34 12.26 -13.28 0.65
CA PRO A 34 13.55 -13.36 -0.02
C PRO A 34 13.50 -12.91 -1.48
N THR A 35 12.49 -13.36 -2.24
CA THR A 35 12.30 -12.96 -3.64
C THR A 35 12.03 -11.46 -3.75
N LEU A 36 11.24 -10.87 -2.85
CA LEU A 36 11.00 -9.42 -2.84
C LEU A 36 12.29 -8.64 -2.59
N ILE A 37 13.10 -9.06 -1.62
CA ILE A 37 14.39 -8.42 -1.30
C ILE A 37 15.32 -8.44 -2.52
N GLU A 38 15.42 -9.58 -3.20
CA GLU A 38 16.22 -9.72 -4.42
C GLU A 38 15.72 -8.81 -5.54
N ARG A 39 14.41 -8.80 -5.81
CA ARG A 39 13.81 -7.95 -6.85
C ARG A 39 14.03 -6.46 -6.57
N MET A 40 13.82 -6.02 -5.33
CA MET A 40 14.04 -4.61 -4.95
C MET A 40 15.52 -4.21 -5.02
N THR A 41 16.43 -5.08 -4.56
CA THR A 41 17.88 -4.81 -4.64
C THR A 41 18.34 -4.75 -6.10
N ALA A 42 17.84 -5.65 -6.95
CA ALA A 42 18.12 -5.63 -8.39
C ALA A 42 17.55 -4.37 -9.09
N ALA A 43 16.46 -3.80 -8.57
CA ALA A 43 15.89 -2.54 -9.02
C ALA A 43 16.63 -1.29 -8.46
N GLY A 44 17.68 -1.48 -7.67
CA GLY A 44 18.54 -0.41 -7.15
C GLY A 44 18.24 0.06 -5.73
N ALA A 45 17.34 -0.61 -5.01
CA ALA A 45 17.12 -0.32 -3.59
C ALA A 45 18.33 -0.77 -2.74
N GLU A 46 18.63 -0.02 -1.68
CA GLU A 46 19.60 -0.49 -0.67
C GLU A 46 19.02 -1.68 0.09
N ARG A 47 19.87 -2.68 0.36
CA ARG A 47 19.45 -3.93 1.02
C ARG A 47 18.67 -3.72 2.33
N PRO A 48 19.08 -2.82 3.25
CA PRO A 48 18.31 -2.59 4.48
C PRO A 48 16.88 -2.09 4.21
N GLY A 49 16.69 -1.27 3.18
CA GLY A 49 15.36 -0.80 2.77
C GLY A 49 14.50 -1.90 2.17
N ALA A 50 15.11 -2.80 1.38
CA ALA A 50 14.42 -3.97 0.82
C ALA A 50 14.01 -4.98 1.90
N GLU A 51 14.88 -5.23 2.88
CA GLU A 51 14.57 -6.08 4.05
C GLU A 51 13.44 -5.50 4.90
N PHE A 52 13.44 -4.18 5.11
CA PHE A 52 12.35 -3.48 5.80
C PHE A 52 11.01 -3.64 5.07
N ALA A 53 10.99 -3.43 3.74
CA ALA A 53 9.78 -3.58 2.94
C ALA A 53 9.24 -5.02 3.00
N ALA A 54 10.09 -6.04 2.90
CA ALA A 54 9.67 -7.43 3.00
C ALA A 54 9.11 -7.80 4.37
N ALA A 55 9.68 -7.27 5.46
CA ALA A 55 9.13 -7.45 6.80
C ALA A 55 7.78 -6.73 6.95
N LEU A 56 7.63 -5.55 6.36
CA LEU A 56 6.37 -4.81 6.35
C LEU A 56 5.27 -5.55 5.59
N ASP A 57 5.57 -6.09 4.40
CA ASP A 57 4.61 -6.88 3.61
C ASP A 57 4.14 -8.14 4.36
N ALA A 58 5.03 -8.79 5.12
CA ALA A 58 4.65 -9.91 5.99
C ALA A 58 3.66 -9.48 7.08
N ASN A 59 3.85 -8.31 7.68
CA ASN A 59 2.93 -7.74 8.68
C ASN A 59 1.58 -7.35 8.06
N ILE A 60 1.60 -6.79 6.84
CA ILE A 60 0.37 -6.47 6.08
C ILE A 60 -0.40 -7.78 5.80
N ALA A 61 0.28 -8.83 5.33
CA ALA A 61 -0.32 -10.13 5.08
C ALA A 61 -0.89 -10.78 6.36
N ALA A 62 -0.31 -10.47 7.53
CA ALA A 62 -0.84 -10.88 8.82
C ALA A 62 -2.00 -10.00 9.33
N GLY A 63 -2.44 -9.00 8.57
CA GLY A 63 -3.55 -8.11 8.91
C GLY A 63 -3.20 -6.99 9.90
N LEU A 64 -1.91 -6.78 10.20
CA LEU A 64 -1.51 -5.81 11.23
C LEU A 64 -1.73 -4.34 10.82
N LEU A 65 -2.07 -4.10 9.55
CA LEU A 65 -2.39 -2.78 8.99
C LEU A 65 -3.84 -2.69 8.47
N SER A 66 -4.70 -3.67 8.76
CA SER A 66 -6.08 -3.70 8.23
C SER A 66 -7.12 -3.05 9.14
N GLU A 67 -6.73 -2.51 10.29
CA GLU A 67 -7.68 -1.94 11.26
C GLU A 67 -8.30 -0.64 10.75
N VAL A 68 -9.63 -0.57 10.77
CA VAL A 68 -10.43 0.59 10.36
C VAL A 68 -11.29 1.02 11.54
N THR A 69 -10.91 2.13 12.17
CA THR A 69 -11.58 2.62 13.40
C THR A 69 -12.51 3.81 13.15
N GLY A 70 -12.28 4.57 12.06
CA GLY A 70 -12.97 5.83 11.78
C GLY A 70 -12.55 6.99 12.69
N GLU A 71 -11.58 6.79 13.59
CA GLU A 71 -11.16 7.83 14.53
C GLU A 71 -10.50 9.02 13.83
N LEU A 72 -9.74 8.76 12.75
CA LEU A 72 -9.13 9.84 11.97
C LEU A 72 -10.21 10.73 11.34
N SER A 73 -11.22 10.14 10.71
CA SER A 73 -12.33 10.90 10.09
C SER A 73 -13.14 11.70 11.10
N ALA A 74 -13.42 11.11 12.26
CA ALA A 74 -14.07 11.81 13.37
C ALA A 74 -13.20 13.00 13.86
N LEU A 75 -11.89 12.79 13.99
CA LEU A 75 -10.94 13.80 14.46
C LEU A 75 -10.81 14.98 13.49
N ILE A 76 -10.78 14.71 12.18
CA ILE A 76 -10.59 15.76 11.15
C ILE A 76 -11.90 16.35 10.61
N GLY A 77 -13.07 15.81 11.01
CA GLY A 77 -14.39 16.34 10.63
C GLY A 77 -14.79 16.08 9.17
N ARG A 78 -14.15 15.13 8.49
CA ARG A 78 -14.45 14.71 7.10
C ARG A 78 -13.99 13.27 6.87
N PRO A 79 -14.50 12.57 5.84
CA PRO A 79 -13.90 11.31 5.40
C PRO A 79 -12.41 11.47 5.04
N THR A 80 -11.62 10.44 5.30
CA THR A 80 -10.23 10.32 4.84
C THR A 80 -10.14 10.28 3.33
N THR A 81 -8.97 10.64 2.79
CA THR A 81 -8.77 10.67 1.33
C THR A 81 -8.73 9.23 0.79
N PRO A 82 -9.60 8.84 -0.17
CA PRO A 82 -9.60 7.50 -0.73
C PRO A 82 -8.32 7.17 -1.51
N LEU A 83 -7.94 5.89 -1.58
CA LEU A 83 -6.75 5.39 -2.27
C LEU A 83 -6.56 6.01 -3.66
N LYS A 84 -7.59 5.94 -4.51
CA LYS A 84 -7.53 6.41 -5.90
C LYS A 84 -7.26 7.91 -6.00
N GLU A 85 -7.86 8.71 -5.12
CA GLU A 85 -7.63 10.16 -5.10
C GLU A 85 -6.22 10.48 -4.57
N GLY A 86 -5.73 9.72 -3.59
CA GLY A 86 -4.33 9.80 -3.14
C GLY A 86 -3.33 9.46 -4.25
N LEU A 87 -3.57 8.39 -5.01
CA LEU A 87 -2.72 7.99 -6.15
C LEU A 87 -2.73 9.03 -7.27
N LYS A 88 -3.89 9.60 -7.61
CA LYS A 88 -3.98 10.67 -8.61
C LYS A 88 -3.15 11.90 -8.20
N ALA A 89 -3.21 12.29 -6.93
CA ALA A 89 -2.43 13.41 -6.39
C ALA A 89 -0.92 13.14 -6.32
N ALA A 90 -0.47 11.89 -6.47
CA ALA A 90 0.95 11.57 -6.55
C ALA A 90 1.51 11.71 -7.98
N LEU A 91 0.64 11.84 -9.00
CA LEU A 91 1.03 11.93 -10.41
C LEU A 91 1.17 13.38 -10.92
N GLY A 92 0.81 14.38 -10.13
CA GLY A 92 0.85 15.81 -10.45
C GLY A 92 0.15 16.66 -9.38
#